data_AF-A0A221IV08-F1
#
_entry.id   AF-A0A221IV08-F1
#
_cell.length_a   1.000
_cell.length_b   1.000
_cell.length_c   1.000
_cell.angle_alpha   90.00
_cell.angle_beta   90.00
_cell.angle_gamma   90.00
#
_symmetry.space_group_name_H-M   'P 1'
#
loop_
_entity.id
_entity.type
_entity.pdbx_description
1 polymer ?
#
loop_
_entity_poly.entity_id
_entity_poly.type
_entity_poly.pdbx_seq_one_letter_code
_entity_poly.pdbx_strand_id
1 'polypeptide(L)'
;MSDPEIGASMGQLTASNRNDTWLTRLIDMEYWLACNEERAAQARFGAVMCCCGPCAMYRRSALVLLLDQYEAQFFRGKPSDFGEDRHLTILMLKAGFRTEYVPDAIAATVVPDRL
;
A
#
# COMPACT_ATOMS: atom_id res chain seq x y z
N MET A 1 2.43 -7.09 14.20
CA MET A 1 1.01 -6.63 14.18
C MET A 1 0.27 -7.30 15.34
N SER A 2 0.39 -6.71 16.54
CA SER A 2 -0.10 -7.29 17.81
C SER A 2 -1.59 -7.02 18.07
N ASP A 3 -2.09 -5.84 17.69
CA ASP A 3 -3.51 -5.49 17.79
C ASP A 3 -4.34 -6.31 16.79
N PRO A 4 -5.33 -7.10 17.23
CA PRO A 4 -6.13 -7.96 16.36
C PRO A 4 -7.04 -7.20 15.39
N GLU A 5 -7.37 -5.93 15.66
CA GLU A 5 -8.23 -5.12 14.78
C GLU A 5 -7.49 -4.63 13.52
N ILE A 6 -6.16 -4.65 13.52
CA ILE A 6 -5.37 -4.26 12.35
C ILE A 6 -5.32 -5.43 11.36
N GLY A 7 -5.91 -5.23 10.19
CA GLY A 7 -5.92 -6.20 9.09
C GLY A 7 -4.74 -6.03 8.14
N ALA A 8 -4.20 -4.81 8.01
CA ALA A 8 -3.04 -4.52 7.20
C ALA A 8 -2.19 -3.40 7.78
N SER A 9 -0.90 -3.41 7.46
CA SER A 9 0.02 -2.32 7.76
C SER A 9 0.97 -2.10 6.59
N MET A 10 1.34 -0.85 6.35
CA MET A 10 2.42 -0.52 5.42
C MET A 10 3.52 0.31 6.06
N GLY A 11 4.72 0.26 5.47
CA GLY A 11 5.85 1.11 5.81
C GLY A 11 6.07 2.26 4.83
N GLN A 12 7.13 3.02 5.07
CA GLN A 12 7.61 4.08 4.19
C GLN A 12 8.24 3.51 2.93
N LEU A 13 8.09 4.24 1.83
CA LEU A 13 8.75 3.96 0.56
C LEU A 13 9.75 5.06 0.22
N THR A 14 10.93 4.66 -0.27
CA THR A 14 11.93 5.55 -0.85
C THR A 14 12.49 4.97 -2.14
N ALA A 15 12.92 5.82 -3.07
CA ALA A 15 13.67 5.40 -4.23
C ALA A 15 15.14 5.19 -3.86
N SER A 16 15.68 4.00 -4.12
CA SER A 16 17.08 3.65 -3.85
C SER A 16 18.05 4.41 -4.75
N ASN A 17 17.62 4.71 -5.99
CA ASN A 17 18.39 5.44 -7.01
C ASN A 17 18.00 6.93 -7.10
N ARG A 18 17.46 7.52 -6.03
CA ARG A 18 17.00 8.93 -5.99
C ARG A 18 18.07 9.98 -6.30
N ASN A 19 19.35 9.60 -6.26
CA ASN A 19 20.49 10.49 -6.51
C ASN A 19 21.05 10.37 -7.93
N ASP A 20 20.52 9.45 -8.75
CA ASP A 20 21.11 9.12 -10.05
C ASP A 20 20.78 10.16 -11.13
N THR A 21 19.53 10.65 -11.18
CA THR A 21 19.10 11.66 -12.15
C THR A 21 18.10 12.66 -11.54
N TRP A 22 17.80 13.74 -12.26
CA TRP A 22 16.74 14.66 -11.86
C TRP A 22 15.36 14.00 -11.84
N LEU A 23 15.13 13.00 -12.71
CA LEU A 23 13.88 12.26 -12.79
C LEU A 23 13.70 11.33 -11.60
N THR A 24 14.72 10.55 -11.23
CA THR A 24 14.64 9.65 -10.07
C THR A 24 14.43 10.44 -8.77
N ARG A 25 15.03 11.63 -8.66
CA ARG A 25 14.80 12.56 -7.55
C ARG A 25 13.36 13.08 -7.51
N LEU A 26 12.78 13.41 -8.66
CA LEU A 26 11.39 13.85 -8.75
C LEU A 26 10.41 12.73 -8.37
N ILE A 27 10.68 11.49 -8.81
CA ILE A 27 9.87 10.32 -8.44
C ILE A 27 9.96 10.03 -6.93
N ASP A 28 11.14 10.16 -6.32
CA ASP A 28 11.29 10.02 -4.85
C ASP A 28 10.47 11.07 -4.09
N MET A 29 10.42 12.32 -4.58
CA MET A 29 9.56 13.36 -4.00
C MET A 29 8.07 13.02 -4.14
N GLU A 30 7.66 12.48 -5.28
CA GLU A 30 6.28 12.01 -5.47
C GLU A 30 5.94 10.85 -4.52
N TYR A 31 6.86 9.90 -4.33
CA TYR A 31 6.70 8.82 -3.36
C TYR A 31 6.56 9.36 -1.93
N TRP A 32 7.33 10.40 -1.58
CA TRP A 32 7.19 11.03 -0.27
C TRP A 32 5.78 11.60 -0.04
N LEU A 33 5.24 12.30 -1.03
CA LEU A 33 3.90 12.89 -0.92
C LEU A 33 2.80 11.81 -0.92
N ALA A 34 2.81 10.92 -1.90
CA ALA A 34 1.71 9.99 -2.17
C ALA A 34 1.75 8.68 -1.35
N CYS A 35 2.94 8.20 -1.01
CA CYS A 35 3.12 6.93 -0.29
C CYS A 35 3.45 7.12 1.20
N ASN A 36 3.96 8.28 1.61
CA ASN A 36 4.35 8.51 3.00
C ASN A 36 3.43 9.54 3.68
N GLU A 37 3.40 10.80 3.23
CA GLU A 37 2.62 11.84 3.91
C GLU A 37 1.11 11.61 3.86
N GLU A 38 0.57 11.30 2.68
CA GLU A 38 -0.86 11.00 2.53
C GLU A 38 -1.28 9.81 3.41
N ARG A 39 -0.44 8.77 3.48
CA ARG A 39 -0.70 7.54 4.26
C ARG A 39 -0.57 7.79 5.75
N ALA A 40 0.40 8.59 6.18
CA ALA A 40 0.52 9.02 7.57
C ALA A 40 -0.71 9.81 8.04
N ALA A 41 -1.27 10.67 7.18
CA ALA A 41 -2.52 11.38 7.48
C ALA A 41 -3.71 10.42 7.57
N GLN A 42 -3.84 9.47 6.65
CA GLN A 42 -4.90 8.45 6.66
C GLN A 42 -4.83 7.49 7.85
N ALA A 43 -3.62 7.13 8.29
CA ALA A 43 -3.41 6.27 9.45
C ALA A 43 -3.94 6.87 10.75
N ARG A 44 -4.02 8.20 10.88
CA ARG A 44 -4.69 8.86 12.02
C ARG A 44 -6.17 8.50 12.15
N PHE A 45 -6.79 8.07 11.06
CA PHE A 45 -8.16 7.57 11.02
C PHE A 45 -8.23 6.03 11.02
N GLY A 46 -7.10 5.33 11.15
CA GLY A 46 -7.01 3.87 11.04
C GLY A 46 -7.41 3.34 9.66
N ALA A 47 -7.32 4.18 8.63
CA ALA A 47 -7.89 3.93 7.31
C ALA A 47 -6.94 4.32 6.18
N VAL A 48 -5.71 3.78 6.21
CA VAL A 48 -4.82 3.82 5.05
C VAL A 48 -5.51 3.14 3.86
N MET A 49 -5.76 3.89 2.80
CA MET A 49 -6.60 3.45 1.69
C MET A 49 -5.87 2.55 0.68
N CYS A 50 -4.53 2.53 0.74
CA CYS A 50 -3.69 1.71 -0.13
C CYS A 50 -2.40 1.37 0.60
N CYS A 51 -2.27 0.15 1.09
CA CYS A 51 -1.01 -0.38 1.59
C CYS A 51 -0.13 -0.77 0.39
N CYS A 52 0.83 0.08 0.02
CA CYS A 52 1.66 -0.13 -1.17
C CYS A 52 2.52 -1.40 -1.07
N GLY A 53 2.50 -2.22 -2.12
CA GLY A 53 3.12 -3.53 -2.19
C GLY A 53 4.60 -3.62 -1.75
N PRO A 54 5.48 -2.65 -2.09
CA PRO A 54 6.89 -2.71 -1.68
C PRO A 54 7.11 -2.83 -0.17
N CYS A 55 6.15 -2.40 0.65
CA CYS A 55 6.23 -2.50 2.10
C CYS A 55 4.85 -2.71 2.73
N ALA A 56 4.09 -3.70 2.26
CA ALA A 56 2.78 -4.05 2.83
C ALA A 56 2.79 -5.41 3.54
N MET A 57 2.04 -5.51 4.64
CA MET A 57 1.84 -6.74 5.39
C MET A 57 0.36 -6.89 5.71
N TYR A 58 -0.19 -8.08 5.46
CA TYR A 58 -1.60 -8.39 5.71
C TYR A 58 -1.74 -9.50 6.73
N ARG A 59 -2.76 -9.38 7.60
CA ARG A 59 -3.07 -10.41 8.57
C ARG A 59 -3.60 -11.62 7.83
N ARG A 60 -2.89 -12.75 7.91
CA ARG A 60 -3.30 -13.99 7.25
C ARG A 60 -4.75 -14.38 7.52
N SER A 61 -5.20 -14.31 8.77
CA SER A 61 -6.58 -14.68 9.13
C SER A 61 -7.63 -13.78 8.48
N ALA A 62 -7.33 -12.48 8.28
CA ALA A 62 -8.20 -11.57 7.56
C ALA A 62 -8.14 -11.81 6.04
N LEU A 63 -6.92 -12.01 5.50
CA LEU A 63 -6.70 -12.26 4.08
C LEU A 63 -7.44 -13.51 3.59
N VAL A 64 -7.37 -14.61 4.32
CA VAL A 64 -8.03 -15.87 3.95
C VAL A 64 -9.55 -15.70 3.85
N LEU A 65 -10.16 -14.84 4.66
CA LEU A 65 -11.60 -14.55 4.59
C LEU A 65 -12.00 -13.73 3.35
N LEU A 66 -11.03 -13.06 2.73
CA LEU A 66 -11.25 -12.12 1.63
C LEU A 66 -10.71 -12.62 0.30
N LEU A 67 -10.03 -13.78 0.28
CA LEU A 67 -9.29 -14.27 -0.88
C LEU A 67 -10.19 -14.47 -2.10
N ASP A 68 -11.37 -15.07 -1.92
CA ASP A 68 -12.33 -15.29 -3.00
C ASP A 68 -12.80 -13.96 -3.62
N GLN A 69 -13.00 -12.92 -2.81
CA GLN A 69 -13.41 -11.60 -3.29
C GLN A 69 -12.27 -10.86 -3.98
N TYR A 70 -11.06 -11.03 -3.45
CA TYR A 70 -9.84 -10.46 -3.99
C TYR A 70 -9.52 -11.04 -5.39
N GLU A 71 -9.62 -12.36 -5.57
CA GLU A 71 -9.36 -13.02 -6.86
C GLU A 71 -10.46 -12.76 -7.89
N ALA A 72 -11.71 -12.57 -7.45
CA ALA A 72 -12.87 -12.38 -8.31
C ALA A 72 -13.16 -10.90 -8.65
N GLN A 73 -12.13 -10.08 -8.87
CA GLN A 73 -12.32 -8.70 -9.29
C GLN A 73 -12.71 -8.61 -10.78
N PHE A 74 -13.89 -8.05 -11.05
CA PHE A 74 -14.35 -7.75 -12.41
C PHE A 74 -14.64 -6.26 -12.60
N PHE A 75 -14.17 -5.70 -13.72
CA PHE A 75 -14.56 -4.37 -14.18
C PHE A 75 -15.21 -4.47 -15.56
N ARG A 76 -16.47 -4.01 -15.66
CA ARG A 76 -17.27 -4.06 -16.90
C ARG A 76 -17.32 -5.46 -17.54
N GLY A 77 -17.44 -6.49 -16.70
CA GLY A 77 -17.53 -7.89 -17.11
C GLY A 77 -16.20 -8.54 -17.52
N LYS A 78 -15.07 -7.85 -17.35
CA LYS A 78 -13.73 -8.40 -17.58
C LYS A 78 -12.99 -8.57 -16.25
N PRO A 79 -12.22 -9.66 -16.06
CA PRO A 79 -11.28 -9.76 -14.95
C PRO A 79 -10.36 -8.54 -14.93
N SER A 80 -10.10 -7.99 -13.75
CA SER A 80 -9.27 -6.81 -13.57
C SER A 80 -8.25 -7.09 -12.48
N ASP A 81 -6.98 -7.11 -12.85
CA ASP A 81 -5.80 -7.30 -11.99
C ASP A 81 -5.06 -5.98 -11.70
N PHE A 82 -5.71 -4.84 -11.97
CA PHE A 82 -5.14 -3.53 -11.78
C PHE A 82 -5.44 -2.97 -10.38
N GLY A 83 -4.38 -2.53 -9.69
CA GLY A 83 -4.50 -1.88 -8.39
C GLY A 83 -4.75 -2.85 -7.23
N GLU A 84 -4.24 -4.08 -7.35
CA GLU A 84 -4.37 -5.18 -6.38
C GLU A 84 -4.16 -4.75 -4.92
N ASP A 85 -3.07 -4.03 -4.63
CA ASP A 85 -2.75 -3.51 -3.30
C ASP A 85 -3.90 -2.67 -2.73
N ARG A 86 -4.41 -1.74 -3.54
CA ARG A 86 -5.53 -0.88 -3.16
C ARG A 86 -6.79 -1.71 -3.00
N HIS A 87 -7.08 -2.61 -3.94
CA HIS A 87 -8.26 -3.46 -3.87
C HIS A 87 -8.29 -4.27 -2.56
N LEU A 88 -7.21 -4.97 -2.25
CA LEU A 88 -7.08 -5.76 -1.04
C LEU A 88 -7.18 -4.89 0.23
N THR A 89 -6.53 -3.72 0.23
CA THR A 89 -6.62 -2.78 1.37
C THR A 89 -8.06 -2.29 1.60
N ILE A 90 -8.80 -2.01 0.52
CA ILE A 90 -10.20 -1.61 0.60
C ILE A 90 -11.09 -2.78 1.07
N LEU A 91 -10.82 -4.02 0.66
CA LEU A 91 -11.52 -5.19 1.18
C LEU A 91 -11.30 -5.36 2.69
N MET A 92 -10.09 -5.15 3.18
CA MET A 92 -9.78 -5.17 4.62
C MET A 92 -10.61 -4.14 5.39
N LEU A 93 -10.64 -2.90 4.90
CA LEU A 93 -11.43 -1.81 5.50
C LEU A 93 -12.93 -2.12 5.47
N LYS A 94 -13.45 -2.64 4.35
CA LYS A 94 -14.86 -3.06 4.23
C LYS A 94 -15.24 -4.20 5.18
N ALA A 95 -14.30 -5.09 5.47
CA ALA A 95 -14.47 -6.18 6.43
C ALA A 95 -14.42 -5.71 7.90
N GLY A 96 -14.19 -4.41 8.14
CA GLY A 96 -14.17 -3.80 9.46
C GLY A 96 -12.79 -3.78 10.13
N PHE A 97 -11.73 -4.17 9.42
CA PHE A 97 -10.36 -4.06 9.94
C PHE A 97 -9.83 -2.64 9.78
N ARG A 98 -8.93 -2.24 10.68
CA ARG A 98 -8.11 -1.04 10.54
C ARG A 98 -6.87 -1.31 9.69
N THR A 99 -6.37 -0.27 9.05
CA THR A 99 -5.11 -0.29 8.29
C THR A 99 -4.18 0.83 8.76
N GLU A 100 -2.91 0.50 8.94
CA GLU A 100 -1.94 1.34 9.63
C GLU A 100 -0.73 1.71 8.76
N TYR A 101 -0.07 2.80 9.14
CA TYR A 101 1.20 3.24 8.57
C TYR A 101 2.28 3.22 9.65
N VAL A 102 3.38 2.52 9.40
CA VAL A 102 4.50 2.31 10.33
C VAL A 102 5.71 3.09 9.81
N PRO A 103 5.99 4.29 10.35
CA PRO A 103 7.06 5.14 9.82
C PRO A 103 8.47 4.56 10.02
N ASP A 104 8.66 3.67 10.97
CA ASP A 104 9.96 3.04 11.22
C ASP A 104 10.24 1.84 10.29
N ALA A 105 9.21 1.32 9.61
CA ALA A 105 9.37 0.27 8.61
C ALA A 105 9.65 0.94 7.25
N ILE A 106 10.85 0.78 6.71
CA ILE A 106 11.28 1.47 5.49
C ILE A 106 11.67 0.45 4.43
N ALA A 107 11.09 0.56 3.24
CA ALA A 107 11.51 -0.17 2.06
C ALA A 107 12.08 0.79 1.01
N ALA A 108 13.13 0.34 0.33
CA ALA A 108 13.70 1.05 -0.81
C ALA A 108 13.39 0.27 -2.09
N THR A 109 12.98 0.97 -3.14
CA THR A 109 12.71 0.39 -4.48
C THR A 109 13.47 1.15 -5.55
N VAL A 110 13.69 0.50 -6.70
CA VAL A 110 14.28 1.15 -7.87
C VAL A 110 13.16 1.83 -8.69
N VAL A 111 13.41 3.06 -9.13
CA VAL A 111 12.48 3.80 -10.01
C VAL A 111 13.10 4.03 -11.40
N PRO A 112 12.29 4.27 -12.44
CA PRO A 112 12.82 4.56 -13.78
C PRO A 112 13.75 5.78 -13.79
N ASP A 113 14.90 5.64 -14.47
CA ASP A 113 15.90 6.69 -14.63
C ASP A 113 15.81 7.41 -15.99
N ARG A 114 14.89 6.97 -16.86
CA ARG A 114 14.64 7.46 -18.22
C ARG A 114 13.14 7.59 -18.50
N LEU A 115 12.79 8.50 -19.41
CA LEU A 115 11.42 8.71 -19.92
C LEU A 115 11.05 7.68 -20.98
#